data_AF-A0A2N5JM94-F1
#
_entry.id   AF-A0A2N5JM94-F1
#
_cell.length_a   1.000
_cell.length_b   1.000
_cell.length_c   1.000
_cell.angle_alpha   90.00
_cell.angle_beta   90.00
_cell.angle_gamma   90.00
#
_symmetry.space_group_name_H-M   'P 1'
#
loop_
_entity.id
_entity.type
_entity.pdbx_description
1 polymer ?
#
loop_
_entity_poly.entity_id
_entity_poly.type
_entity_poly.pdbx_seq_one_letter_code
_entity_poly.pdbx_strand_id
1 'polypeptide(L)'
;MITNAVANIRTLSLVVFGEELADLIQAVKRSLVTSEIFAPSLGAEVVSSSQGKKDHCYRKTEHCTRQIMEYWTVNLGLAKVTVLTWLHNLYQESVFVNNDLNVSHFLRALELRSSQLSSGGRI
;
A
#
# COMPACT_ATOMS: atom_id res chain seq x y z
N MET A 1 -12.43 -22.02 24.99
CA MET A 1 -11.23 -21.18 24.83
C MET A 1 -11.41 -20.40 23.55
N ILE A 2 -11.86 -19.15 23.64
CA ILE A 2 -12.15 -18.30 22.47
C ILE A 2 -10.98 -17.33 22.38
N THR A 3 -10.06 -17.55 21.46
CA THR A 3 -8.97 -16.60 21.22
C THR A 3 -9.56 -15.44 20.41
N ASN A 4 -9.77 -14.31 21.10
CA ASN A 4 -9.98 -13.02 20.45
C ASN A 4 -8.69 -12.66 19.70
N ALA A 5 -8.56 -13.10 18.45
CA ALA A 5 -7.54 -12.57 17.56
C ALA A 5 -7.98 -11.17 17.18
N VAL A 6 -7.54 -10.16 17.94
CA VAL A 6 -7.60 -8.77 17.49
C VAL A 6 -6.70 -8.72 16.26
N ALA A 7 -7.30 -8.85 15.07
CA ALA A 7 -6.60 -8.56 13.83
C ALA A 7 -6.08 -7.13 13.97
N ASN A 8 -4.77 -6.96 13.95
CA ASN A 8 -4.16 -5.63 13.96
C ASN A 8 -4.51 -4.98 12.62
N ILE A 9 -5.64 -4.30 12.55
CA ILE A 9 -6.04 -3.57 11.35
C ILE A 9 -5.26 -2.26 11.39
N ARG A 10 -4.03 -2.29 10.88
CA ARG A 10 -3.27 -1.07 10.65
C ARG A 10 -3.88 -0.35 9.45
N THR A 11 -4.20 0.92 9.66
CA THR A 11 -4.80 1.79 8.63
C THR A 11 -3.73 2.12 7.60
N LEU A 12 -3.93 1.68 6.36
CA LEU A 12 -3.15 2.15 5.22
C LEU A 12 -3.41 3.65 5.01
N SER A 13 -2.39 4.41 4.61
CA SER A 13 -2.55 5.85 4.34
C SER A 13 -3.38 6.08 3.08
N LEU A 14 -3.31 5.16 2.12
CA LEU A 14 -4.08 5.17 0.89
C LEU A 14 -4.38 3.74 0.46
N VAL A 15 -5.60 3.52 -0.04
CA VAL A 15 -6.03 2.24 -0.60
C VAL A 15 -6.78 2.51 -1.90
N VAL A 16 -6.45 1.75 -2.94
CA VAL A 16 -7.15 1.76 -4.22
C VAL A 16 -7.78 0.39 -4.43
N PHE A 17 -9.08 0.40 -4.72
CA PHE A 17 -9.84 -0.78 -5.08
C PHE A 17 -10.19 -0.73 -6.57
N GLY A 18 -10.42 -1.90 -7.16
CA GLY A 18 -10.94 -2.02 -8.53
C GLY A 18 -12.39 -1.56 -8.65
N GLU A 19 -12.83 -1.34 -9.89
CA GLU A 19 -14.17 -0.82 -10.21
C GLU A 19 -15.30 -1.75 -9.74
N GLU A 20 -15.07 -3.06 -9.69
CA GLU A 20 -16.04 -4.06 -9.21
C GLU A 20 -16.55 -3.76 -7.79
N LEU A 21 -15.68 -3.24 -6.92
CA LEU A 21 -16.10 -2.85 -5.57
C LEU A 21 -17.03 -1.62 -5.60
N ALA A 22 -16.85 -0.70 -6.54
CA ALA A 22 -17.69 0.49 -6.64
C ALA A 22 -19.14 0.12 -6.96
N ASP A 23 -19.34 -0.87 -7.84
CA ASP A 23 -20.67 -1.39 -8.18
C ASP A 23 -21.31 -2.07 -6.96
N LEU A 24 -20.53 -2.85 -6.21
CA LEU A 24 -21.04 -3.51 -5.02
C LEU A 24 -21.39 -2.50 -3.90
N ILE A 25 -20.55 -1.51 -3.64
CA ILE A 25 -20.83 -0.48 -2.62
C ILE A 25 -22.12 0.28 -2.97
N GLN A 26 -22.31 0.61 -4.26
CA GLN A 26 -23.54 1.23 -4.74
C GLN A 26 -24.76 0.33 -4.53
N ALA A 27 -24.64 -0.97 -4.80
CA ALA A 27 -25.73 -1.93 -4.65
C ALA A 27 -26.08 -2.20 -3.17
N VAL A 28 -25.08 -2.33 -2.30
CA VAL A 28 -25.24 -2.77 -0.90
C VAL A 28 -25.55 -1.60 0.04
N LYS A 29 -25.36 -0.34 -0.40
CA LYS A 29 -25.55 0.89 0.42
C LYS A 29 -24.81 0.85 1.76
N ARG A 30 -23.69 0.15 1.83
CA ARG A 30 -22.84 0.06 3.02
C ARG A 30 -21.56 0.84 2.81
N SER A 31 -21.20 1.63 3.82
CA SER A 31 -19.96 2.42 3.84
C SER A 31 -18.77 1.65 4.46
N LEU A 32 -18.94 0.37 4.75
CA LEU A 32 -17.94 -0.44 5.46
C LEU A 32 -17.36 -1.51 4.53
N VAL A 33 -16.10 -1.33 4.15
CA VAL A 33 -15.31 -2.30 3.38
C VAL A 33 -14.33 -2.97 4.34
N THR A 34 -14.44 -4.27 4.52
CA THR A 34 -13.47 -5.07 5.28
C THR A 34 -12.60 -5.88 4.33
N SER A 35 -11.36 -6.18 4.75
CA SER A 35 -10.42 -6.98 3.95
C SER A 35 -10.89 -8.40 3.67
N GLU A 36 -11.86 -8.89 4.44
CA GLU A 36 -12.50 -10.20 4.23
C GLU A 36 -13.47 -10.20 3.05
N ILE A 37 -13.99 -9.02 2.68
CA ILE A 37 -14.97 -8.88 1.59
C ILE A 37 -14.24 -8.54 0.28
N PHE A 38 -13.25 -7.64 0.30
CA PHE A 38 -12.44 -7.30 -0.87
C PHE A 38 -10.98 -7.04 -0.51
N ALA A 39 -10.07 -7.72 -1.22
CA ALA A 39 -8.66 -7.38 -1.19
C ALA A 39 -8.42 -6.12 -2.04
N PRO A 40 -7.65 -5.15 -1.54
CA PRO A 40 -7.33 -3.95 -2.32
C PRO A 40 -6.39 -4.28 -3.49
N SER A 41 -6.56 -3.55 -4.58
CA SER A 41 -5.69 -3.67 -5.76
C SER A 41 -4.33 -3.03 -5.50
N LEU A 42 -4.33 -1.87 -4.83
CA LEU A 42 -3.12 -1.18 -4.40
C LEU A 42 -3.27 -0.63 -2.99
N GLY A 43 -2.22 -0.78 -2.18
CA GLY A 43 -2.11 -0.15 -0.85
C GLY A 43 -0.85 0.69 -0.75
N ALA A 44 -0.92 1.85 -0.09
CA ALA A 44 0.26 2.65 0.18
C ALA A 44 0.30 3.12 1.64
N GLU A 45 1.50 3.12 2.22
CA GLU A 45 1.73 3.55 3.59
C GLU A 45 2.92 4.51 3.65
N VAL A 46 2.72 5.64 4.32
CA VAL A 46 3.79 6.58 4.64
C VAL A 46 4.54 6.07 5.86
N VAL A 47 5.86 5.90 5.72
CA VAL A 47 6.73 5.34 6.76
C VAL A 47 7.63 6.41 7.34
N SER A 48 7.76 6.43 8.67
CA SER A 48 8.73 7.29 9.34
C SER A 48 10.12 6.66 9.31
N SER A 49 11.15 7.49 9.21
CA SER A 49 12.56 7.08 9.24
C SER A 49 13.01 6.43 10.56
N SER A 50 12.19 6.51 11.61
CA SER A 50 12.41 5.87 12.91
C SER A 50 12.10 4.37 12.95
N GLN A 51 11.48 3.80 11.91
CA GLN A 51 11.10 2.39 11.89
C GLN A 51 12.28 1.51 11.45
N GLY A 52 12.74 0.62 12.35
CA GLY A 52 13.89 -0.24 12.10
C GLY A 52 13.64 -1.31 11.04
N LYS A 53 14.72 -1.90 10.50
CA LYS A 53 14.66 -2.95 9.46
C LYS A 53 13.77 -4.15 9.82
N LYS A 54 13.65 -4.51 11.11
CA LYS A 54 12.79 -5.60 11.59
C LYS A 54 11.29 -5.31 11.39
N ASP A 55 10.86 -4.08 11.66
CA ASP A 55 9.47 -3.67 11.45
C ASP A 55 9.11 -3.70 9.96
N HIS A 56 10.04 -3.33 9.08
CA HIS A 56 9.85 -3.40 7.64
C HIS A 56 9.63 -4.85 7.15
N CYS A 57 10.42 -5.80 7.64
CA CYS A 57 10.24 -7.22 7.28
C CYS A 57 8.91 -7.77 7.81
N TYR A 58 8.51 -7.40 9.03
CA TYR A 58 7.22 -7.84 9.60
C TYR A 58 6.04 -7.33 8.78
N ARG A 59 6.07 -6.05 8.34
CA ARG A 59 5.03 -5.44 7.49
C ARG A 59 4.89 -6.16 6.14
N LYS A 60 6.01 -6.57 5.52
CA LYS A 60 5.97 -7.34 4.27
C LYS A 60 5.23 -8.67 4.42
N THR A 61 5.50 -9.41 5.49
CA THR A 61 4.88 -10.72 5.72
C THR A 61 3.38 -10.62 6.02
N GLU A 62 2.95 -9.56 6.71
CA GLU A 62 1.53 -9.31 6.99
C GLU A 62 0.73 -9.05 5.70
N HIS A 63 1.29 -8.26 4.77
CA HIS A 63 0.64 -7.98 3.48
C HIS A 63 0.73 -9.14 2.47
N CYS A 64 1.77 -10.00 2.54
CA CYS A 64 1.82 -11.25 1.77
C CYS A 64 0.60 -12.12 2.03
N THR A 65 0.11 -12.13 3.27
CA THR A 65 -1.07 -12.91 3.67
C THR A 65 -2.37 -12.40 3.01
N ARG A 66 -2.38 -11.13 2.58
CA ARG A 66 -3.56 -10.48 1.97
C ARG A 66 -3.47 -10.35 0.45
N GLN A 67 -2.37 -10.83 -0.16
CA GLN A 67 -2.16 -10.84 -1.62
C GLN A 67 -2.47 -9.52 -2.32
N ILE A 68 -2.12 -8.39 -1.69
CA ILE A 68 -2.28 -7.07 -2.30
C ILE A 68 -1.35 -7.01 -3.50
N MET A 69 -1.90 -6.78 -4.69
CA MET A 69 -1.14 -6.95 -5.93
C MET A 69 0.01 -5.93 -6.06
N GLU A 70 -0.19 -4.72 -5.57
CA GLU A 70 0.86 -3.69 -5.51
C GLU A 70 0.82 -2.95 -4.16
N TYR A 71 1.97 -2.85 -3.49
CA TYR A 71 2.07 -2.21 -2.19
C TYR A 71 3.25 -1.24 -2.11
N TRP A 72 3.00 -0.01 -1.66
CA TRP A 72 3.98 1.06 -1.65
C TRP A 72 4.37 1.45 -0.24
N THR A 73 5.68 1.53 0.03
CA THR A 73 6.21 2.22 1.21
C THR A 73 6.84 3.53 0.81
N VAL A 74 6.31 4.63 1.36
CA VAL A 74 6.76 5.99 1.04
C VAL A 74 7.53 6.55 2.22
N ASN A 75 8.82 6.82 2.04
CA ASN A 75 9.65 7.52 3.01
C ASN A 75 9.92 8.96 2.53
N LEU A 76 9.16 9.91 3.10
CA LEU A 76 9.24 11.32 2.73
C LEU A 76 10.58 11.96 3.11
N GLY A 77 11.17 11.55 4.24
CA GLY A 77 12.45 12.10 4.72
C GLY A 77 13.64 11.72 3.85
N LEU A 78 13.54 10.59 3.14
CA LEU A 78 14.56 10.11 2.21
C LEU A 78 14.20 10.32 0.74
N ALA A 79 13.06 10.97 0.45
CA ALA A 79 12.48 11.04 -0.90
C ALA A 79 12.55 9.67 -1.61
N LYS A 80 12.11 8.62 -0.92
CA LYS A 80 12.21 7.23 -1.36
C LYS A 80 10.84 6.58 -1.41
N VAL A 81 10.52 5.94 -2.52
CA VAL A 81 9.35 5.07 -2.67
C VAL A 81 9.83 3.66 -2.96
N THR A 82 9.29 2.69 -2.25
CA THR A 82 9.52 1.27 -2.53
C THR A 82 8.21 0.67 -2.99
N VAL A 83 8.19 0.16 -4.22
CA VAL A 83 7.06 -0.55 -4.80
C VAL A 83 7.29 -2.05 -4.64
N LEU A 84 6.34 -2.73 -4.02
CA LEU A 84 6.29 -4.18 -3.89
C LEU A 84 5.20 -4.70 -4.82
N THR A 85 5.57 -5.47 -5.84
CA THR A 85 4.61 -6.06 -6.78
C THR A 85 4.51 -7.56 -6.50
N TRP A 86 3.29 -8.06 -6.30
CA TRP A 86 3.04 -9.48 -6.08
C TRP A 86 3.16 -10.24 -7.40
N LEU A 87 4.24 -11.00 -7.57
CA LEU A 87 4.54 -11.80 -8.76
C LEU A 87 5.04 -13.19 -8.34
N HIS A 88 4.49 -14.24 -8.96
CA HIS A 88 4.93 -15.62 -8.71
C HIS A 88 4.97 -16.02 -7.22
N ASN A 89 3.95 -15.61 -6.45
CA ASN A 89 3.81 -15.88 -5.01
C ASN A 89 4.83 -15.18 -4.09
N LEU A 90 5.53 -14.16 -4.60
CA LEU A 90 6.49 -13.36 -3.83
C LEU A 90 6.34 -11.87 -4.19
N TYR A 91 6.70 -10.99 -3.27
CA TYR A 91 6.83 -9.56 -3.60
C TYR A 91 8.17 -9.29 -4.25
N GLN A 92 8.14 -8.77 -5.47
CA GLN A 92 9.30 -8.18 -6.11
C GLN A 92 9.42 -6.72 -5.68
N GLU A 93 10.61 -6.33 -5.22
CA GLU A 93 10.89 -4.97 -4.77
C GLU A 93 11.49 -4.12 -5.89
N SER A 94 10.93 -2.93 -6.09
CA SER A 94 11.50 -1.85 -6.91
C SER A 94 11.65 -0.60 -6.05
N VAL A 95 12.86 -0.04 -5.99
CA VAL A 95 13.16 1.15 -5.18
C VAL A 95 13.39 2.33 -6.10
N PHE A 96 12.68 3.42 -5.81
CA PHE A 96 12.76 4.69 -6.52
C PHE A 96 13.16 5.79 -5.54
N VAL A 97 14.13 6.63 -5.91
CA VAL A 97 14.64 7.70 -5.05
C VAL A 97 14.67 9.03 -5.78
N ASN A 98 14.52 10.12 -5.05
CA ASN A 98 14.60 11.48 -5.57
C ASN A 98 13.72 11.67 -6.82
N ASN A 99 14.32 11.85 -7.99
CA ASN A 99 13.61 12.18 -9.23
C ASN A 99 13.28 10.96 -10.10
N ASP A 100 13.49 9.75 -9.58
CA ASP A 100 13.09 8.53 -10.26
C ASP A 100 11.58 8.52 -10.49
N LEU A 101 11.18 8.08 -11.68
CA LEU A 101 9.78 7.92 -12.03
C LEU A 101 9.27 6.59 -11.47
N ASN A 102 8.29 6.65 -10.57
CA ASN A 102 7.65 5.49 -9.99
C ASN A 102 6.77 4.84 -11.06
N VAL A 103 7.06 3.60 -11.41
CA VAL A 103 6.25 2.83 -12.37
C VAL A 103 5.26 1.98 -11.59
N SER A 104 3.98 2.29 -11.72
CA SER A 104 2.88 1.46 -11.22
C SER A 104 2.38 0.52 -12.31
N HIS A 105 2.18 -0.75 -11.98
CA HIS A 105 1.50 -1.68 -12.89
C HIS A 105 0.00 -1.43 -12.93
N PHE A 106 -0.59 -0.93 -11.83
CA PHE A 106 -2.00 -0.60 -11.74
C PHE A 106 -2.32 0.81 -12.26
N LEU A 107 -1.56 1.81 -11.83
CA LEU A 107 -1.78 3.21 -12.20
C LEU A 107 -0.85 3.62 -13.33
N ARG A 108 -0.99 2.98 -14.50
CA ARG A 108 -0.06 3.15 -15.64
C ARG A 108 0.06 4.59 -16.17
N ALA A 109 -0.96 5.42 -15.95
CA ALA A 109 -0.96 6.83 -16.34
C ALA A 109 -0.42 7.77 -15.24
N LEU A 110 -0.14 7.25 -14.04
CA LEU A 110 0.37 8.04 -12.93
C LEU A 110 1.89 8.19 -13.04
N GLU A 111 2.32 9.37 -13.48
CA GLU A 111 3.72 9.78 -13.42
C GLU A 111 4.01 10.46 -12.09
N LEU A 112 4.56 9.69 -11.13
CA LEU A 112 4.92 10.21 -9.82
C LEU A 112 6.42 10.07 -9.57
N ARG A 113 7.07 11.18 -9.22
CA ARG A 113 8.46 11.17 -8.77
C ARG A 113 8.54 11.23 -7.26
N SER A 114 9.48 10.52 -6.67
CA SER A 114 9.63 10.46 -5.20
C SER A 114 9.86 11.84 -4.56
N SER A 115 10.51 12.76 -5.27
CA SER A 115 10.75 14.15 -4.85
C SER A 115 9.47 14.97 -4.73
N GLN A 116 8.46 14.69 -5.58
CA GLN A 116 7.18 15.40 -5.56
C GLN A 116 6.39 15.10 -4.27
N LEU A 117 6.51 13.89 -3.74
CA LEU A 117 5.90 13.49 -2.48
C LEU A 117 6.51 14.25 -1.29
N SER A 118 7.82 14.48 -1.31
CA SER A 118 8.51 15.23 -0.25
C SER A 118 8.26 16.75 -0.33
N SER A 119 8.06 17.31 -1.53
CA SER A 119 7.85 18.75 -1.71
C SER A 119 6.41 19.22 -1.43
N GLY A 120 5.42 18.33 -1.54
CA GLY A 120 3.99 18.70 -1.46
C GLY A 120 3.47 19.06 -0.06
N GLY A 121 4.27 18.90 1.00
CA GLY A 121 3.85 19.14 2.39
C GLY A 121 4.03 20.58 2.91
N ARG A 122 4.42 21.55 2.07
CA ARG A 122 4.48 22.96 2.46
C ARG A 122 3.11 23.60 2.19
N ILE A 123 2.26 23.62 3.20
CA ILE A 123 1.01 24.40 3.23
C ILE A 123 1.26 25.67 4.04
#